data_AF-X8IU82-F1
#
_entry.id   AF-X8IU82-F1
#
_cell.length_a   1.000
_cell.length_b   1.000
_cell.length_c   1.000
_cell.angle_alpha   90.00
_cell.angle_beta   90.00
_cell.angle_gamma   90.00
#
_symmetry.space_group_name_H-M   'P 1'
#
loop_
_entity.id
_entity.type
_entity.pdbx_description
1 polymer ?
#
loop_
_entity_poly.entity_id
_entity_poly.type
_entity_poly.pdbx_seq_one_letter_code
_entity_poly.pdbx_strand_id
1 'polypeptide(L)'
;MCGGIKGVSKWYILKNVLMWFVVIESISIFSSLLINTYYAGAIKSRNEIEVEGMLLNQGIVACATLVVAICLCPIVEEIIYRVIIQKMLDEKTKTVAWWISPCLTGILFGITHVGLSVAMIPYFILGTGIGIVYKKTENIVIAITIHSLNNLFASIFVLLHNFT
;
A
#
# COMPACT_ATOMS: atom_id res chain seq x y z
N MET A 1 -15.06 12.99 28.48
CA MET A 1 -15.90 13.78 27.54
C MET A 1 -15.79 13.15 26.17
N CYS A 2 -16.82 12.44 25.73
CA CYS A 2 -16.87 11.85 24.38
C CYS A 2 -17.02 12.99 23.37
N GLY A 3 -15.91 13.40 22.75
CA GLY A 3 -15.91 14.32 21.63
C GLY A 3 -16.66 13.67 20.47
N GLY A 4 -17.82 14.21 20.11
CA GLY A 4 -18.62 13.72 19.00
C GLY A 4 -17.77 13.64 17.72
N ILE A 5 -17.91 12.55 16.99
CA ILE A 5 -17.33 12.35 15.66
C ILE A 5 -17.94 13.42 14.74
N LYS A 6 -17.32 14.60 14.68
CA LYS A 6 -17.62 15.58 13.64
C LYS A 6 -17.26 14.91 12.32
N GLY A 7 -18.26 14.71 11.45
CA GLY A 7 -18.04 14.07 10.15
C GLY A 7 -16.93 14.79 9.38
N VAL A 8 -15.86 14.06 9.06
CA VAL A 8 -14.76 14.57 8.24
C VAL A 8 -15.33 14.90 6.86
N SER A 9 -15.01 16.09 6.32
CA SER A 9 -15.58 16.51 5.04
C SER A 9 -15.09 15.63 3.89
N LYS A 10 -15.97 15.34 2.91
CA LYS A 10 -15.59 14.58 1.70
C LYS A 10 -14.42 15.23 0.96
N TRP A 11 -14.36 16.56 0.96
CA TRP A 11 -13.26 17.33 0.37
C TRP A 11 -11.93 17.10 1.07
N TYR A 12 -11.92 17.01 2.41
CA TYR A 12 -10.70 16.68 3.15
C TYR A 12 -10.17 15.29 2.78
N ILE A 13 -11.06 14.30 2.69
CA ILE A 13 -10.70 12.93 2.29
C ILE A 13 -10.12 12.96 0.87
N LEU A 14 -10.87 13.52 -0.08
CA LEU A 14 -10.47 13.56 -1.50
C LEU A 14 -9.11 14.26 -1.69
N LYS A 15 -8.93 15.44 -1.09
CA LYS A 15 -7.68 16.21 -1.19
C LYS A 15 -6.49 15.41 -0.67
N ASN A 16 -6.62 14.79 0.50
CA ASN A 16 -5.53 14.01 1.09
C ASN A 16 -5.24 12.74 0.30
N VAL A 17 -6.27 12.01 -0.13
CA VAL A 17 -6.09 10.82 -0.98
C VAL A 17 -5.32 11.20 -2.24
N LEU A 18 -5.76 12.21 -3.00
CA LEU A 18 -5.11 12.59 -4.25
C LEU A 18 -3.66 13.06 -4.04
N MET A 19 -3.44 13.96 -3.10
CA MET A 19 -2.11 14.51 -2.83
C MET A 19 -1.11 13.43 -2.43
N TRP A 20 -1.49 12.57 -1.48
CA TRP A 20 -0.60 11.55 -0.97
C TRP A 20 -0.42 10.36 -1.91
N PHE A 21 -1.47 9.99 -2.65
CA PHE A 21 -1.37 9.00 -3.71
C PHE A 21 -0.32 9.42 -4.73
N VAL A 22 -0.40 10.64 -5.27
CA VAL A 22 0.58 11.14 -6.25
C VAL A 22 2.00 11.13 -5.70
N VAL A 23 2.20 11.56 -4.45
CA VAL A 23 3.53 11.56 -3.81
C VAL A 23 4.09 10.15 -3.66
N ILE A 24 3.30 9.22 -3.13
CA ILE A 24 3.73 7.84 -2.87
C ILE A 24 3.99 7.10 -4.18
N GLU A 25 3.10 7.22 -5.16
CA GLU A 25 3.26 6.59 -6.48
C GLU A 25 4.49 7.12 -7.22
N SER A 26 4.72 8.44 -7.20
CA SER A 26 5.86 9.04 -7.90
C SER A 26 7.20 8.49 -7.36
N ILE A 27 7.31 8.36 -6.04
CA ILE A 27 8.52 7.81 -5.39
C ILE A 27 8.63 6.30 -5.68
N SER A 28 7.52 5.56 -5.63
CA SER A 28 7.50 4.12 -5.87
C SER A 28 7.87 3.78 -7.31
N ILE A 29 7.33 4.49 -8.29
CA ILE A 29 7.67 4.34 -9.72
C ILE A 29 9.14 4.69 -9.95
N PHE A 30 9.60 5.83 -9.44
CA PHE A 30 11.00 6.23 -9.58
C PHE A 30 11.95 5.17 -9.00
N SER A 31 11.65 4.66 -7.80
CA SER A 31 12.45 3.59 -7.18
C SER A 31 12.45 2.31 -8.03
N SER A 32 11.30 1.95 -8.61
CA SER A 32 11.16 0.77 -9.47
C SER A 32 11.95 0.91 -10.77
N LEU A 33 11.99 2.11 -11.36
CA LEU A 33 12.79 2.41 -12.55
C LEU A 33 14.29 2.30 -12.26
N LEU A 34 14.74 2.80 -11.11
CA LEU A 34 16.14 2.66 -10.70
C LEU A 34 16.49 1.18 -10.48
N ILE A 35 15.67 0.44 -9.75
CA ILE A 35 15.90 -0.99 -9.50
C ILE A 35 15.98 -1.76 -10.81
N ASN A 36 15.04 -1.57 -11.74
CA ASN A 36 15.07 -2.25 -13.04
C ASN A 36 16.31 -1.89 -13.87
N THR A 37 16.85 -0.67 -13.73
CA THR A 37 18.06 -0.23 -14.43
C THR A 37 19.32 -0.93 -13.90
N TYR A 38 19.42 -1.10 -12.59
CA TYR A 38 20.64 -1.62 -11.93
C TYR A 38 20.57 -3.10 -11.54
N TYR A 39 19.36 -3.66 -11.44
CA TYR A 39 19.06 -5.04 -11.02
C TYR A 39 18.01 -5.64 -11.96
N ALA A 40 18.35 -5.76 -13.24
CA ALA A 40 17.46 -6.27 -14.28
C ALA A 40 16.81 -7.61 -13.87
N GLY A 41 15.46 -7.66 -13.89
CA GLY A 41 14.67 -8.86 -13.57
C GLY A 41 14.34 -9.09 -12.09
N ALA A 42 14.70 -8.17 -11.18
CA ALA A 42 14.42 -8.32 -9.74
C ALA A 42 12.95 -8.07 -9.34
N ILE A 43 12.18 -7.36 -10.18
CA ILE A 43 10.77 -7.04 -9.91
C ILE A 43 9.86 -8.04 -10.64
N LYS A 44 9.81 -9.27 -10.16
CA LYS A 44 8.64 -10.11 -10.39
C LYS A 44 8.15 -10.56 -9.02
N SER A 45 7.12 -9.90 -8.51
CA SER A 45 6.58 -10.24 -7.19
C SER A 45 5.92 -11.62 -7.26
N ARG A 46 5.97 -12.43 -6.19
CA ARG A 46 5.25 -13.72 -6.15
C ARG A 46 3.76 -13.53 -6.41
N ASN A 47 3.20 -12.43 -5.93
CA ASN A 47 1.80 -12.08 -6.13
C ASN A 47 1.49 -11.75 -7.58
N GLU A 48 2.42 -11.14 -8.33
CA GLU A 48 2.25 -10.89 -9.77
C GLU A 48 2.23 -12.19 -10.57
N ILE A 49 3.08 -13.17 -10.23
CA ILE A 49 3.12 -14.47 -10.91
C ILE A 49 1.87 -15.32 -10.60
N GLU A 50 1.39 -15.27 -9.35
CA GLU A 50 0.15 -15.96 -8.95
C GLU A 50 -1.10 -15.29 -9.52
N VAL A 51 -1.17 -13.95 -9.52
CA VAL A 51 -2.26 -13.19 -10.16
C VAL A 51 -2.23 -13.37 -11.68
N GLU A 52 -1.08 -13.28 -12.34
CA GLU A 52 -0.90 -13.58 -13.77
C GLU A 52 -1.37 -15.01 -14.11
N GLY A 53 -0.98 -16.00 -13.29
CA GLY A 53 -1.41 -17.39 -13.44
C GLY A 53 -2.90 -17.64 -13.18
N MET A 54 -3.52 -16.91 -12.24
CA MET A 54 -4.97 -17.01 -11.94
C MET A 54 -5.83 -16.26 -12.95
N LEU A 55 -5.35 -15.14 -13.50
CA LEU A 55 -6.05 -14.33 -14.51
C LEU A 55 -6.16 -15.06 -15.85
N LEU A 56 -5.19 -15.91 -16.19
CA LEU A 56 -5.11 -16.58 -17.49
C LEU A 56 -6.09 -17.76 -17.68
N ASN A 57 -6.79 -18.25 -16.63
CA ASN A 57 -7.52 -19.53 -16.76
C ASN A 57 -9.02 -19.54 -16.38
N GLN A 58 -9.61 -18.53 -15.72
CA GLN A 58 -11.07 -18.51 -15.48
C GLN A 58 -11.59 -17.07 -15.30
N GLY A 59 -12.38 -16.55 -16.25
CA GLY A 59 -12.82 -15.14 -16.26
C GLY A 59 -13.58 -14.68 -14.99
N ILE A 60 -14.39 -15.56 -14.38
CA ILE A 60 -15.10 -15.24 -13.12
C ILE A 60 -14.15 -15.24 -11.92
N VAL A 61 -13.19 -16.16 -11.88
CA VAL A 61 -12.18 -16.24 -10.80
C VAL A 61 -11.23 -15.05 -10.89
N ALA A 62 -10.84 -14.65 -12.11
CA ALA A 62 -10.05 -13.45 -12.37
C ALA A 62 -10.73 -12.18 -11.82
N CYS A 63 -12.01 -11.97 -12.12
CA CYS A 63 -12.76 -10.83 -11.60
C CYS A 63 -12.89 -10.87 -10.06
N ALA A 64 -13.17 -12.04 -9.48
CA ALA A 64 -13.27 -12.20 -8.03
C ALA A 64 -11.94 -11.91 -7.33
N THR A 65 -10.82 -12.41 -7.86
CA THR A 65 -9.48 -12.16 -7.33
C THR A 65 -9.12 -10.67 -7.38
N LEU A 66 -9.47 -9.96 -8.47
CA LEU A 66 -9.24 -8.52 -8.57
C LEU A 66 -10.04 -7.73 -7.52
N VAL A 67 -11.31 -8.09 -7.28
CA VAL A 67 -12.11 -7.43 -6.23
C VAL A 67 -11.51 -7.66 -4.85
N VAL A 68 -11.05 -8.88 -4.56
CA VAL A 68 -10.39 -9.20 -3.29
C VAL A 68 -9.10 -8.37 -3.15
N ALA A 69 -8.24 -8.38 -4.17
CA ALA A 69 -6.95 -7.68 -4.16
C ALA A 69 -7.10 -6.16 -4.05
N ILE A 70 -8.11 -5.57 -4.70
CA ILE A 70 -8.29 -4.11 -4.76
C ILE A 70 -9.09 -3.59 -3.55
N CYS A 71 -10.02 -4.38 -3.01
CA CYS A 71 -10.92 -3.90 -1.96
C CYS A 71 -10.67 -4.58 -0.61
N LEU A 72 -10.75 -5.92 -0.55
CA LEU A 72 -10.77 -6.64 0.73
C LEU A 72 -9.38 -6.73 1.37
N CYS A 73 -8.34 -7.03 0.60
CA CYS A 73 -6.97 -7.10 1.08
C CYS A 73 -6.52 -5.78 1.72
N PRO A 74 -6.64 -4.62 1.04
CA PRO A 74 -6.24 -3.34 1.62
C PRO A 74 -6.96 -2.98 2.92
N ILE A 75 -8.24 -3.36 3.07
CA ILE A 75 -8.97 -3.14 4.33
C ILE A 75 -8.31 -3.92 5.47
N VAL A 76 -8.07 -5.22 5.27
CA VAL A 76 -7.50 -6.09 6.30
C VAL A 76 -6.06 -5.66 6.61
N GLU A 77 -5.26 -5.42 5.58
CA GLU A 77 -3.87 -5.01 5.72
C GLU A 77 -3.73 -3.68 6.47
N GLU A 78 -4.51 -2.66 6.11
CA GLU A 78 -4.43 -1.36 6.80
C GLU A 78 -4.94 -1.43 8.24
N ILE A 79 -5.90 -2.31 8.56
CA ILE A 79 -6.27 -2.56 9.96
C ILE A 79 -5.09 -3.16 10.72
N ILE A 80 -4.46 -4.20 10.18
CA ILE A 80 -3.33 -4.88 10.83
C ILE A 80 -2.15 -3.91 11.00
N TYR A 81 -1.71 -3.27 9.91
CA TYR A 81 -0.52 -2.43 9.92
C TYR A 81 -0.74 -1.12 10.67
N ARG A 82 -1.88 -0.43 10.49
CA ARG A 82 -2.08 0.91 11.06
C ARG A 82 -2.73 0.88 12.43
N VAL A 83 -3.85 0.17 12.56
CA VAL A 83 -4.64 0.20 13.80
C VAL A 83 -4.00 -0.68 14.88
N ILE A 84 -3.44 -1.83 14.51
CA ILE A 84 -2.83 -2.75 15.47
C ILE A 84 -1.35 -2.41 15.64
N ILE A 85 -0.52 -2.67 14.63
CA ILE A 85 0.94 -2.65 14.79
C ILE A 85 1.48 -1.22 14.97
N GLN A 86 1.11 -0.27 14.10
CA GLN A 86 1.65 1.09 14.15
C GLN A 86 1.23 1.82 15.43
N LYS A 87 -0.04 1.68 15.87
CA LYS A 87 -0.49 2.24 17.15
C LYS A 87 0.22 1.62 18.34
N MET A 88 0.40 0.30 18.37
CA MET A 88 1.17 -0.36 19.44
C MET A 88 2.62 0.15 19.49
N LEU A 89 3.24 0.39 18.33
CA LEU A 89 4.57 1.00 18.26
C LEU A 89 4.55 2.44 18.77
N ASP A 90 3.60 3.26 18.32
CA ASP A 90 3.44 4.64 18.77
C ASP A 90 3.26 4.76 20.30
N GLU A 91 2.52 3.84 20.91
CA GLU A 91 2.34 3.78 22.36
C GLU A 91 3.62 3.43 23.11
N LYS A 92 4.46 2.56 22.54
CA LYS A 92 5.73 2.12 23.13
C LYS A 92 6.87 3.10 22.87
N THR A 93 6.77 3.91 21.81
CA THR A 93 7.85 4.78 21.36
C THR A 93 7.50 6.26 21.44
N LYS A 94 6.77 6.69 22.48
CA LYS A 94 6.30 8.08 22.64
C LYS A 94 7.42 9.14 22.61
N THR A 95 8.66 8.77 22.94
CA THR A 95 9.83 9.66 22.98
C THR A 95 10.71 9.58 21.75
N VAL A 96 10.42 8.68 20.80
CA VAL A 96 11.23 8.54 19.59
C VAL A 96 10.70 9.44 18.47
N ALA A 97 11.50 9.60 17.41
CA ALA A 97 11.11 10.38 16.25
C ALA A 97 9.80 9.86 15.62
N TRP A 98 8.91 10.79 15.28
CA TRP A 98 7.54 10.51 14.82
C TRP A 98 7.45 9.60 13.59
N TRP A 99 8.51 9.51 12.79
CA TRP A 99 8.58 8.73 11.55
C TRP A 99 8.98 7.26 11.78
N ILE A 100 9.46 6.88 12.97
CA ILE A 100 9.99 5.54 13.23
C ILE A 100 8.91 4.47 13.08
N SER A 101 7.72 4.66 13.65
CA SER A 101 6.63 3.68 13.56
C SER A 101 6.10 3.48 12.13
N PRO A 102 5.88 4.53 11.29
CA PRO A 102 5.66 4.35 9.86
C PRO A 102 6.77 3.55 9.17
N CYS A 103 8.05 3.86 9.42
CA CYS A 103 9.15 3.15 8.78
C CYS A 103 9.21 1.67 9.18
N LEU A 104 9.05 1.35 10.47
CA LEU A 104 9.07 -0.04 10.95
C LEU A 104 7.91 -0.85 10.38
N THR A 105 6.71 -0.28 10.33
CA THR A 105 5.56 -0.95 9.70
C THR A 105 5.72 -1.07 8.19
N GLY A 106 6.34 -0.09 7.53
CA GLY A 106 6.70 -0.17 6.12
C GLY A 106 7.72 -1.27 5.82
N ILE A 107 8.73 -1.48 6.69
CA ILE A 107 9.71 -2.57 6.53
C ILE A 107 8.99 -3.91 6.60
N LEU A 108 8.15 -4.09 7.63
CA LEU A 108 7.37 -5.31 7.80
C LEU A 108 6.43 -5.56 6.61
N PHE A 109 5.79 -4.50 6.12
CA PHE A 109 4.96 -4.54 4.92
C PHE A 109 5.75 -5.04 3.72
N GLY A 110 6.93 -4.45 3.43
CA GLY A 110 7.77 -4.90 2.31
C GLY A 110 8.24 -6.35 2.44
N ILE A 111 8.68 -6.77 3.62
CA ILE A 111 9.17 -8.14 3.86
C ILE A 111 8.04 -9.17 3.67
N THR A 112 6.84 -8.90 4.17
CA THR A 112 5.72 -9.84 4.05
C THR A 112 5.21 -10.02 2.62
N HIS A 113 5.44 -9.04 1.75
CA HIS A 113 5.01 -9.10 0.35
C HIS A 113 6.00 -9.86 -0.54
N VAL A 114 7.31 -9.58 -0.40
CA VAL A 114 8.32 -10.07 -1.36
C VAL A 114 9.57 -10.63 -0.70
N GLY A 115 9.52 -10.87 0.62
CA GLY A 115 10.67 -11.32 1.40
C GLY A 115 11.75 -10.25 1.53
N LEU A 116 12.90 -10.67 2.06
CA LEU A 116 14.07 -9.81 2.18
C LEU A 116 14.82 -9.76 0.84
N SER A 117 14.40 -8.85 -0.04
CA SER A 117 14.97 -8.68 -1.39
C SER A 117 14.96 -7.21 -1.81
N VAL A 118 15.71 -6.84 -2.86
CA VAL A 118 15.68 -5.46 -3.42
C VAL A 118 14.27 -5.08 -3.88
N ALA A 119 13.46 -6.06 -4.27
CA ALA A 119 12.07 -5.86 -4.65
C ALA A 119 11.19 -5.35 -3.49
N MET A 120 11.63 -5.43 -2.23
CA MET A 120 10.86 -4.91 -1.09
C MET A 120 10.85 -3.38 -1.02
N ILE A 121 11.72 -2.69 -1.76
CA ILE A 121 11.91 -1.24 -1.66
C ILE A 121 10.63 -0.46 -2.05
N PRO A 122 9.97 -0.73 -3.20
CA PRO A 122 8.69 -0.08 -3.53
C PRO A 122 7.60 -0.35 -2.49
N TYR A 123 7.50 -1.59 -1.99
CA TYR A 123 6.54 -1.94 -0.93
C TYR A 123 6.84 -1.25 0.40
N PHE A 124 8.13 -1.11 0.75
CA PHE A 124 8.56 -0.34 1.92
C PHE A 124 8.16 1.14 1.79
N ILE A 125 8.34 1.74 0.61
CA ILE A 125 7.95 3.12 0.32
C ILE A 125 6.44 3.28 0.45
N LEU A 126 5.65 2.40 -0.18
CA LEU A 126 4.19 2.38 -0.07
C LEU A 126 3.73 2.24 1.38
N GLY A 127 4.21 1.22 2.08
CA GLY A 127 3.83 0.93 3.46
C GLY A 127 4.22 2.04 4.44
N THR A 128 5.39 2.64 4.26
CA THR A 128 5.84 3.80 5.06
C THR A 128 5.01 5.04 4.73
N GLY A 129 4.76 5.29 3.44
CA GLY A 129 3.97 6.41 2.95
C GLY A 129 2.57 6.40 3.53
N ILE A 130 1.85 5.27 3.41
CA ILE A 130 0.51 5.11 3.99
C ILE A 130 0.57 5.24 5.52
N GLY A 131 1.60 4.70 6.17
CA GLY A 131 1.82 4.85 7.61
C GLY A 131 1.95 6.33 8.04
N ILE A 132 2.68 7.14 7.28
CA ILE A 132 2.79 8.59 7.49
C ILE A 132 1.43 9.27 7.29
N VAL A 133 0.69 8.90 6.24
CA VAL A 133 -0.65 9.46 5.97
C VAL A 133 -1.61 9.15 7.10
N TYR A 134 -1.65 7.90 7.56
CA TYR A 134 -2.48 7.48 8.68
C TYR A 134 -2.15 8.29 9.93
N LYS A 135 -0.87 8.46 10.23
CA LYS A 135 -0.43 9.23 11.41
C LYS A 135 -0.78 10.71 11.32
N LYS A 136 -0.76 11.30 10.12
CA LYS A 136 -1.09 12.72 9.90
C LYS A 136 -2.59 13.01 9.86
N THR A 137 -3.37 12.05 9.37
CA THR A 137 -4.82 12.23 9.15
C THR A 137 -5.69 11.59 10.21
N GLU A 138 -5.12 10.65 10.99
CA GLU A 138 -5.81 9.78 11.94
C GLU A 138 -7.04 9.08 11.33
N ASN A 139 -7.03 8.88 10.01
CA ASN A 139 -8.17 8.42 9.25
C ASN A 139 -7.82 7.17 8.44
N ILE A 140 -8.36 6.02 8.88
CA ILE A 140 -8.14 4.74 8.22
C ILE A 140 -8.74 4.68 6.80
N VAL A 141 -9.82 5.43 6.55
CA VAL A 141 -10.46 5.44 5.22
C VAL A 141 -9.53 6.05 4.18
N ILE A 142 -8.77 7.10 4.54
CA ILE A 142 -7.75 7.68 3.65
C ILE A 142 -6.66 6.66 3.34
N ALA A 143 -6.16 5.94 4.36
CA ALA A 143 -5.14 4.90 4.20
C ALA A 143 -5.62 3.76 3.29
N ILE A 144 -6.81 3.20 3.58
CA ILE A 144 -7.44 2.14 2.78
C ILE A 144 -7.65 2.59 1.34
N THR A 145 -8.11 3.83 1.13
CA THR A 145 -8.39 4.33 -0.22
C THR A 145 -7.11 4.48 -1.04
N ILE A 146 -6.04 5.02 -0.45
CA ILE A 146 -4.73 5.14 -1.13
C ILE A 146 -4.19 3.77 -1.51
N HIS A 147 -4.25 2.81 -0.59
CA HIS A 147 -3.79 1.44 -0.85
C HIS A 147 -4.64 0.76 -1.95
N SER A 148 -5.97 0.88 -1.87
CA SER A 148 -6.87 0.33 -2.89
C SER A 148 -6.60 0.92 -4.28
N LEU A 149 -6.31 2.22 -4.36
CA LEU A 149 -5.94 2.89 -5.61
C LEU A 149 -4.60 2.40 -6.15
N ASN A 150 -3.60 2.15 -5.28
CA ASN A 150 -2.32 1.56 -5.67
C ASN A 150 -2.53 0.16 -6.27
N ASN A 151 -3.30 -0.70 -5.58
CA ASN A 151 -3.59 -2.05 -6.07
C ASN A 151 -4.38 -2.03 -7.39
N LEU A 152 -5.32 -1.09 -7.55
CA LEU A 152 -6.04 -0.89 -8.81
C LEU A 152 -5.07 -0.48 -9.93
N PHE A 153 -4.19 0.49 -9.67
CA PHE A 153 -3.22 0.96 -10.66
C PHE A 153 -2.25 -0.15 -11.09
N ALA A 154 -1.71 -0.92 -10.13
CA ALA A 154 -0.87 -2.07 -10.39
C ALA A 154 -1.60 -3.15 -11.21
N SER A 155 -2.86 -3.46 -10.85
CA SER A 155 -3.67 -4.44 -11.57
C SER A 155 -3.93 -4.03 -13.02
N ILE A 156 -4.25 -2.76 -13.26
CA ILE A 156 -4.42 -2.23 -14.63
C ILE A 156 -3.12 -2.35 -15.42
N PHE A 157 -1.98 -2.00 -14.81
CA PHE A 157 -0.68 -2.10 -15.47
C PHE A 157 -0.35 -3.54 -15.90
N VAL A 158 -0.59 -4.51 -15.02
CA VAL A 158 -0.41 -5.94 -15.29
C VAL A 158 -1.34 -6.41 -16.41
N LEU A 159 -2.62 -6.04 -16.37
CA LEU A 159 -3.56 -6.41 -17.43
C LEU A 159 -3.12 -5.86 -18.79
N LEU A 160 -2.73 -4.59 -18.87
CA LEU A 160 -2.29 -3.98 -20.13
C LEU A 160 -1.03 -4.62 -20.71
N HIS A 161 -0.06 -5.01 -19.87
CA HIS A 161 1.18 -5.66 -20.33
C HIS A 161 0.99 -7.11 -20.78
N ASN A 162 -0.03 -7.81 -20.26
CA ASN A 162 -0.30 -9.21 -20.62
C ASN A 162 -1.15 -9.37 -21.90
N PHE A 163 -1.73 -8.30 -22.44
CA PHE A 163 -2.53 -8.30 -23.67
C PHE A 163 -1.78 -7.74 -24.90
N THR A 164 -0.49 -7.44 -24.79
CA THR A 164 0.41 -6.99 -25.88
C THR A 164 1.56 -7.95 -26.07
#